data_AF-A0A812JGC7-F1
#
_entry.id   AF-A0A812JGC7-F1
#
_cell.length_a   1.000
_cell.length_b   1.000
_cell.length_c   1.000
_cell.angle_alpha   90.00
_cell.angle_beta   90.00
_cell.angle_gamma   90.00
#
_symmetry.space_group_name_H-M   'P 1'
#
loop_
_entity.id
_entity.type
_entity.pdbx_description
1 polymer ?
#
loop_
_entity_poly.entity_id
_entity_poly.type
_entity_poly.pdbx_seq_one_letter_code
_entity_poly.pdbx_strand_id
1 'polypeptide(L)'
;MNMNHLGEILHQLGHALGMLDEQRRPDATRTYHLHGPHLQVFWQNIPTNWKVVFQPNEAAYTGSLNDGVGDAFDGYAPYDFESIMHISPWLYGMQVYETLPASKMGSVGQRKNPSQGDILQLLDSYRCRRQVSTTTTTTTTTQMASSTTTTTSTTVAQRCIQNPDCAVNPWCNDPSYQAWCPLHHSPCPAPYCMYSGG
;
A
#
# COMPACT_ATOMS: atom_id res chain seq x y z
N MET A 1 -23.68 11.50 -14.42
CA MET A 1 -22.90 10.25 -14.55
C MET A 1 -23.19 9.41 -13.32
N ASN A 2 -23.60 8.15 -13.48
CA ASN A 2 -23.87 7.26 -12.34
C ASN A 2 -22.53 6.88 -11.69
N MET A 3 -22.30 7.30 -10.45
CA MET A 3 -21.02 7.06 -9.75
C MET A 3 -20.88 5.63 -9.22
N ASN A 4 -21.90 4.77 -9.37
CA ASN A 4 -21.87 3.37 -8.92
C ASN A 4 -20.83 2.50 -9.66
N HIS A 5 -20.27 3.00 -10.77
CA HIS A 5 -19.26 2.30 -11.56
C HIS A 5 -17.89 2.96 -11.54
N LEU A 6 -17.68 4.01 -10.73
CA LEU A 6 -16.41 4.74 -10.71
C LEU A 6 -15.23 3.81 -10.40
N GLY A 7 -15.34 2.95 -9.39
CA GLY A 7 -14.27 2.02 -9.06
C GLY A 7 -13.99 1.00 -10.17
N GLU A 8 -15.01 0.57 -10.90
CA GLU A 8 -14.81 -0.31 -12.05
C GLU A 8 -14.13 0.43 -13.21
N ILE A 9 -14.53 1.67 -13.49
CA ILE A 9 -13.84 2.51 -14.46
C ILE A 9 -12.36 2.68 -14.08
N LEU A 10 -12.07 2.95 -12.81
CA LEU A 10 -10.70 3.11 -12.31
C LEU A 10 -9.88 1.81 -12.41
N HIS A 11 -10.49 0.65 -12.12
CA HIS A 11 -9.87 -0.66 -12.32
C HIS A 11 -9.50 -0.90 -13.80
N GLN A 12 -10.43 -0.64 -14.71
CA GLN A 12 -10.18 -0.77 -16.16
C GLN A 12 -9.14 0.24 -16.66
N LEU A 13 -9.11 1.45 -16.11
CA LEU A 13 -8.07 2.43 -16.39
C LEU A 13 -6.70 1.96 -15.87
N GLY A 14 -6.64 1.32 -14.69
CA GLY A 14 -5.43 0.68 -14.18
C GLY A 14 -4.86 -0.34 -15.16
N HIS A 15 -5.71 -1.22 -15.70
CA HIS A 15 -5.29 -2.15 -16.77
C HIS A 15 -4.79 -1.43 -18.03
N ALA A 16 -5.48 -0.36 -18.46
CA ALA A 16 -5.04 0.42 -19.62
C ALA A 16 -3.67 1.10 -19.39
N LEU A 17 -3.34 1.42 -18.14
CA LEU A 17 -2.04 1.95 -17.70
C LEU A 17 -1.01 0.84 -17.40
N GLY A 18 -1.33 -0.43 -17.68
CA GLY A 18 -0.40 -1.56 -17.57
C GLY A 18 -0.38 -2.25 -16.21
N MET A 19 -1.30 -1.93 -15.30
CA MET A 19 -1.43 -2.68 -14.04
C MET A 19 -2.09 -4.03 -14.29
N LEU A 20 -1.41 -5.12 -13.92
CA LEU A 20 -2.02 -6.45 -13.87
C LEU A 20 -2.84 -6.62 -12.59
N ASP A 21 -3.71 -7.63 -12.55
CA ASP A 21 -4.44 -7.95 -11.33
C ASP A 21 -3.49 -8.34 -10.18
N GLU A 22 -3.77 -7.84 -8.98
CA GLU A 22 -2.88 -8.05 -7.82
C GLU A 22 -2.72 -9.53 -7.47
N GLN A 23 -3.80 -10.33 -7.58
CA GLN A 23 -3.75 -11.79 -7.32
C GLN A 23 -2.92 -12.58 -8.33
N ARG A 24 -2.47 -11.94 -9.42
CA ARG A 24 -1.58 -12.56 -10.42
C ARG A 24 -0.11 -12.29 -10.16
N ARG A 25 0.24 -11.47 -9.16
CA ARG A 25 1.63 -11.35 -8.75
C ARG A 25 2.22 -12.72 -8.41
N PRO A 26 3.50 -12.98 -8.72
CA PRO A 26 4.10 -14.28 -8.44
C PRO A 26 4.12 -14.65 -6.94
N ASP A 27 4.24 -13.65 -6.06
CA ASP A 27 4.18 -13.81 -4.60
C ASP A 27 2.75 -13.94 -4.06
N ALA A 28 1.71 -13.83 -4.91
CA ALA A 28 0.34 -14.03 -4.47
C ALA A 28 0.11 -15.49 -4.04
N THR A 29 0.46 -16.47 -4.88
CA THR A 29 0.09 -17.89 -4.66
C THR A 29 1.26 -18.80 -4.30
N ARG A 30 2.50 -18.30 -4.39
CA ARG A 30 3.72 -19.03 -4.02
C ARG A 30 4.76 -18.07 -3.43
N THR A 31 5.83 -18.60 -2.85
CA THR A 31 6.96 -17.77 -2.46
C THR A 31 7.73 -17.30 -3.71
N TYR A 32 8.07 -16.01 -3.76
CA TYR A 32 8.83 -15.39 -4.83
C TYR A 32 9.76 -14.32 -4.24
N HIS A 33 11.07 -14.40 -4.54
CA HIS A 33 12.10 -13.53 -3.95
C HIS A 33 12.04 -13.38 -2.42
N LEU A 34 11.70 -14.46 -1.70
CA LEU A 34 11.51 -14.50 -0.24
C LEU A 34 10.23 -13.80 0.28
N HIS A 35 9.33 -13.39 -0.62
CA HIS A 35 8.02 -12.82 -0.30
C HIS A 35 6.89 -13.81 -0.61
N GLY A 36 5.74 -13.63 0.04
CA GLY A 36 4.57 -14.49 -0.12
C GLY A 36 4.74 -15.93 0.41
N PRO A 37 3.72 -16.79 0.21
CA PRO A 37 2.47 -16.52 -0.48
C PRO A 37 1.55 -15.58 0.31
N HIS A 38 0.82 -14.72 -0.40
CA HIS A 38 -0.17 -13.82 0.19
C HIS A 38 -1.61 -14.35 0.12
N LEU A 39 -1.84 -15.38 -0.69
CA LEU A 39 -3.13 -16.03 -0.91
C LEU A 39 -2.98 -17.55 -0.83
N GLN A 40 -3.89 -18.19 -0.11
CA GLN A 40 -4.14 -19.62 -0.21
C GLN A 40 -5.33 -19.85 -1.16
N VAL A 41 -5.05 -20.30 -2.39
CA VAL A 41 -6.09 -20.51 -3.41
C VAL A 41 -6.76 -21.87 -3.26
N PHE A 42 -8.09 -21.88 -3.24
CA PHE A 42 -8.93 -23.07 -3.20
C PHE A 42 -9.24 -23.54 -4.63
N TRP A 43 -8.26 -24.16 -5.28
CA TRP A 43 -8.33 -24.57 -6.69
C TRP A 43 -9.52 -25.46 -7.04
N GLN A 44 -10.03 -26.22 -6.09
CA GLN A 44 -11.21 -27.06 -6.22
C GLN A 44 -12.52 -26.26 -6.35
N ASN A 45 -12.55 -25.02 -5.84
CA ASN A 45 -13.71 -24.13 -5.91
C ASN A 45 -13.70 -23.24 -7.17
N ILE A 46 -12.65 -23.33 -8.00
CA ILE A 46 -12.47 -22.47 -9.18
C ILE A 46 -12.79 -23.26 -10.46
N PRO A 47 -13.76 -22.80 -11.29
CA PRO A 47 -14.01 -23.41 -12.60
C PRO A 47 -12.75 -23.44 -13.47
N THR A 48 -12.57 -24.49 -14.26
CA THR A 48 -11.32 -24.73 -15.03
C THR A 48 -10.89 -23.52 -15.86
N ASN A 49 -11.82 -22.84 -16.53
CA ASN A 49 -11.55 -21.65 -17.34
C ASN A 49 -11.18 -20.39 -16.54
N TRP A 50 -11.44 -20.38 -15.23
CA TRP A 50 -11.11 -19.26 -14.33
C TRP A 50 -9.79 -19.43 -13.58
N LYS A 51 -9.18 -20.63 -13.60
CA LYS A 51 -7.91 -20.87 -12.88
C LYS A 51 -6.78 -19.94 -13.33
N VAL A 52 -6.80 -19.52 -14.60
CA VAL A 52 -5.80 -18.59 -15.16
C VAL A 52 -5.75 -17.24 -14.43
N VAL A 53 -6.85 -16.80 -13.83
CA VAL A 53 -6.94 -15.52 -13.10
C VAL A 53 -6.12 -15.53 -11.81
N PHE A 54 -5.77 -16.72 -11.29
CA PHE A 54 -4.91 -16.90 -10.11
C PHE A 54 -3.54 -17.48 -10.44
N GLN A 55 -3.24 -17.73 -11.72
CA GLN A 55 -1.92 -18.18 -12.12
C GLN A 55 -0.92 -17.01 -12.06
N PRO A 56 0.25 -17.21 -11.43
CA PRO A 56 1.35 -16.26 -11.42
C PRO A 56 1.68 -15.70 -12.80
N ASN A 57 1.93 -14.40 -12.86
CA ASN A 57 2.47 -13.72 -14.02
C ASN A 57 3.72 -12.93 -13.61
N GLU A 58 4.88 -13.34 -14.10
CA GLU A 58 6.18 -12.71 -13.78
C GLU A 58 6.29 -11.26 -14.27
N ALA A 59 5.39 -10.82 -15.17
CA ALA A 59 5.32 -9.44 -15.62
C ALA A 59 4.54 -8.52 -14.65
N ALA A 60 3.93 -9.08 -13.60
CA ALA A 60 3.27 -8.27 -12.59
C ALA A 60 4.30 -7.46 -11.81
N TYR A 61 3.93 -6.22 -11.47
CA TYR A 61 4.79 -5.33 -10.72
C TYR A 61 5.04 -5.89 -9.32
N THR A 62 6.31 -6.05 -8.95
CA THR A 62 6.74 -6.45 -7.61
C THR A 62 7.72 -5.43 -7.01
N GLY A 63 7.73 -4.21 -7.54
CA GLY A 63 8.70 -3.17 -7.18
C GLY A 63 9.65 -2.79 -8.31
N SER A 64 10.54 -1.85 -8.02
CA SER A 64 11.54 -1.30 -8.94
C SER A 64 12.89 -1.14 -8.23
N LEU A 65 13.91 -0.76 -8.99
CA LEU A 65 15.18 -0.31 -8.44
C LEU A 65 15.14 1.21 -8.26
N ASN A 66 15.92 1.71 -7.31
CA ASN A 66 16.12 3.14 -7.12
C ASN A 66 16.43 3.92 -8.42
N ASP A 67 15.49 4.76 -8.84
CA ASP A 67 15.58 5.63 -10.02
C ASP A 67 16.12 7.06 -9.70
N GLY A 68 16.69 7.22 -8.50
CA GLY A 68 17.41 8.39 -8.04
C GLY A 68 16.56 9.39 -7.23
N VAL A 69 17.00 10.65 -7.19
CA VAL A 69 16.33 11.67 -6.35
C VAL A 69 14.87 11.85 -6.76
N GLY A 70 13.98 11.76 -5.76
CA GLY A 70 12.55 11.94 -5.94
C GLY A 70 11.81 10.69 -6.43
N ASP A 71 12.46 9.52 -6.39
CA ASP A 71 11.85 8.23 -6.70
C ASP A 71 10.62 7.95 -5.82
N ALA A 72 9.60 7.37 -6.44
CA ALA A 72 8.32 7.09 -5.80
C ALA A 72 8.41 5.84 -4.92
N PHE A 73 9.19 4.85 -5.34
CA PHE A 73 9.33 3.59 -4.62
C PHE A 73 10.69 2.95 -4.95
N ASP A 74 11.30 2.26 -3.98
CA ASP A 74 12.59 1.57 -4.16
C ASP A 74 12.53 0.20 -3.48
N GLY A 75 12.92 -0.84 -4.21
CA GLY A 75 12.98 -2.21 -3.73
C GLY A 75 11.70 -3.00 -4.02
N TYR A 76 11.43 -4.00 -3.18
CA TYR A 76 10.31 -4.91 -3.37
C TYR A 76 9.00 -4.30 -2.84
N ALA A 77 7.99 -4.20 -3.70
CA ALA A 77 6.70 -3.63 -3.33
C ALA A 77 5.91 -4.59 -2.43
N PRO A 78 5.40 -4.16 -1.26
CA PRO A 78 4.49 -4.97 -0.46
C PRO A 78 3.27 -5.42 -1.28
N TYR A 79 2.71 -6.58 -0.92
CA TYR A 79 1.46 -7.04 -1.52
C TYR A 79 0.27 -6.20 -1.06
N ASP A 80 -0.50 -5.67 -2.01
CA ASP A 80 -1.57 -4.72 -1.72
C ASP A 80 -2.96 -5.37 -1.71
N PHE A 81 -3.36 -5.84 -0.53
CA PHE A 81 -4.69 -6.40 -0.31
C PHE A 81 -5.83 -5.40 -0.58
N GLU A 82 -5.57 -4.09 -0.54
CA GLU A 82 -6.58 -3.04 -0.78
C GLU A 82 -6.56 -2.54 -2.23
N SER A 83 -5.69 -3.09 -3.08
CA SER A 83 -5.58 -2.71 -4.48
C SER A 83 -6.93 -2.77 -5.19
N ILE A 84 -7.22 -1.73 -5.97
CA ILE A 84 -8.37 -1.70 -6.86
C ILE A 84 -8.25 -2.78 -7.96
N MET A 85 -7.04 -3.29 -8.19
CA MET A 85 -6.71 -4.39 -9.09
C MET A 85 -6.88 -5.77 -8.44
N HIS A 86 -7.14 -5.84 -7.13
CA HIS A 86 -7.37 -7.12 -6.46
C HIS A 86 -8.80 -7.63 -6.72
N ILE A 87 -8.94 -8.90 -7.08
CA ILE A 87 -10.24 -9.55 -7.27
C ILE A 87 -10.93 -9.85 -5.93
N SER A 88 -12.27 -9.92 -5.92
CA SER A 88 -13.06 -10.44 -4.80
C SER A 88 -12.67 -11.89 -4.43
N PRO A 89 -12.75 -12.29 -3.15
CA PRO A 89 -12.52 -13.67 -2.71
C PRO A 89 -13.62 -14.64 -3.09
N TRP A 90 -14.70 -14.16 -3.72
CA TRP A 90 -15.87 -14.95 -4.10
C TRP A 90 -16.04 -15.01 -5.61
N LEU A 91 -16.12 -16.22 -6.16
CA LEU A 91 -16.57 -16.46 -7.53
C LEU A 91 -17.80 -17.36 -7.49
N TYR A 92 -18.87 -16.94 -8.15
CA TYR A 92 -20.13 -17.69 -8.21
C TYR A 92 -20.68 -18.12 -6.83
N GLY A 93 -20.48 -17.27 -5.81
CA GLY A 93 -20.91 -17.54 -4.43
C GLY A 93 -20.01 -18.51 -3.65
N MET A 94 -18.93 -19.01 -4.24
CA MET A 94 -17.93 -19.84 -3.53
C MET A 94 -16.70 -19.02 -3.21
N GLN A 95 -16.16 -19.21 -1.99
CA GLN A 95 -14.87 -18.65 -1.64
C GLN A 95 -13.80 -19.38 -2.44
N VAL A 96 -12.94 -18.64 -3.12
CA VAL A 96 -11.91 -19.20 -4.01
C VAL A 96 -10.49 -19.01 -3.51
N TYR A 97 -10.30 -18.19 -2.48
CA TYR A 97 -9.04 -18.10 -1.75
C TYR A 97 -9.26 -17.56 -0.34
N GLU A 98 -8.23 -17.69 0.49
CA GLU A 98 -8.06 -16.97 1.75
C GLU A 98 -6.78 -16.12 1.68
N THR A 99 -6.78 -14.96 2.33
CA THR A 99 -5.58 -14.11 2.43
C THR A 99 -4.65 -14.64 3.52
N LEU A 100 -3.36 -14.39 3.37
CA LEU A 100 -2.33 -14.72 4.33
C LEU A 100 -1.63 -13.41 4.71
N PRO A 101 -1.94 -12.85 5.90
CA PRO A 101 -2.80 -13.40 6.95
C PRO A 101 -4.31 -13.26 6.66
N ALA A 102 -5.13 -14.13 7.26
CA ALA A 102 -6.59 -14.15 7.11
C ALA A 102 -7.28 -12.85 7.55
N SER A 103 -6.63 -12.06 8.43
CA SER A 103 -7.14 -10.76 8.88
C SER A 103 -7.31 -9.75 7.74
N LYS A 104 -6.69 -9.99 6.58
CA LYS A 104 -6.78 -9.14 5.39
C LYS A 104 -7.96 -9.49 4.46
N MET A 105 -8.78 -10.49 4.81
CA MET A 105 -9.92 -10.88 3.98
C MET A 105 -10.94 -9.77 3.75
N GLY A 106 -11.06 -8.81 4.68
CA GLY A 106 -11.96 -7.66 4.55
C GLY A 106 -11.45 -6.54 3.64
N SER A 107 -10.18 -6.58 3.24
CA SER A 107 -9.53 -5.53 2.44
C SER A 107 -9.64 -5.78 0.92
N VAL A 108 -9.71 -7.05 0.52
CA VAL A 108 -9.66 -7.48 -0.89
C VAL A 108 -10.95 -7.23 -1.67
N GLY A 109 -10.82 -7.02 -2.97
CA GLY A 109 -11.96 -6.90 -3.90
C GLY A 109 -12.70 -5.56 -3.85
N GLN A 110 -12.16 -4.55 -3.17
CA GLN A 110 -12.77 -3.23 -3.11
C GLN A 110 -12.84 -2.56 -4.49
N ARG A 111 -13.88 -1.77 -4.71
CA ARG A 111 -14.11 -0.95 -5.93
C ARG A 111 -14.55 0.46 -5.56
N LYS A 112 -13.89 1.06 -4.56
CA LYS A 112 -14.20 2.40 -4.04
C LYS A 112 -13.22 3.45 -4.60
N ASN A 113 -11.92 3.17 -4.54
CA ASN A 113 -10.85 4.09 -4.96
C ASN A 113 -9.53 3.32 -5.17
N PRO A 114 -8.53 3.90 -5.84
CA PRO A 114 -7.19 3.33 -5.89
C PRO A 114 -6.56 3.40 -4.50
N SER A 115 -5.93 2.32 -4.09
CA SER A 115 -5.13 2.25 -2.87
C SER A 115 -3.85 3.08 -2.97
N GLN A 116 -3.15 3.23 -1.85
CA GLN A 116 -1.85 3.88 -1.86
C GLN A 116 -0.81 3.06 -2.66
N GLY A 117 -0.87 1.72 -2.63
CA GLY A 117 0.03 0.88 -3.43
C GLY A 117 -0.26 0.99 -4.92
N ASP A 118 -1.54 1.08 -5.33
CA ASP A 118 -1.90 1.34 -6.74
C ASP A 118 -1.27 2.64 -7.26
N ILE A 119 -1.37 3.71 -6.46
CA ILE A 119 -0.80 5.02 -6.80
C ILE A 119 0.72 4.94 -6.89
N LEU A 120 1.37 4.30 -5.90
CA LEU A 120 2.82 4.15 -5.88
C LEU A 120 3.33 3.31 -7.06
N GLN A 121 2.66 2.20 -7.36
CA GLN A 121 2.98 1.37 -8.52
C GLN A 121 2.94 2.17 -9.82
N LEU A 122 1.89 2.98 -10.04
CA LEU A 122 1.80 3.81 -11.24
C LEU A 122 2.88 4.89 -11.27
N LEU A 123 3.10 5.60 -10.16
CA LEU A 123 4.12 6.64 -10.09
C LEU A 123 5.51 6.06 -10.38
N ASP A 124 5.82 4.91 -9.80
CA ASP A 124 7.08 4.22 -9.97
C ASP A 124 7.24 3.64 -11.38
N SER A 125 6.25 2.92 -11.90
CA SER A 125 6.26 2.34 -13.25
C SER A 125 6.47 3.38 -14.35
N TYR A 126 5.95 4.60 -14.15
CA TYR A 126 6.09 5.72 -15.07
C TYR A 126 7.20 6.72 -14.69
N ARG A 127 8.00 6.42 -13.65
CA ARG A 127 9.10 7.26 -13.15
C ARG A 127 8.68 8.70 -12.82
N CYS A 128 7.48 8.84 -12.26
CA CYS A 128 6.95 10.11 -11.81
C CYS A 128 7.74 10.59 -10.59
N ARG A 129 8.45 11.71 -10.73
CA ARG A 129 9.28 12.25 -9.65
C ARG A 129 8.50 13.19 -8.75
N ARG A 130 8.67 13.05 -7.43
CA ARG A 130 8.19 14.08 -6.49
C ARG A 130 8.98 15.36 -6.71
N GLN A 131 8.28 16.47 -6.89
CA GLN A 131 8.92 17.78 -6.91
C GLN A 131 9.39 18.11 -5.49
N VAL A 132 10.71 18.19 -5.30
CA VAL A 132 11.28 18.71 -4.06
C VAL A 132 11.05 20.22 -4.07
N SER A 133 9.96 20.67 -3.45
CA SER A 133 9.84 22.09 -3.12
C SER A 133 10.88 22.39 -2.05
N THR A 134 12.00 22.97 -2.48
CA THR A 134 12.91 23.69 -1.58
C THR A 134 12.14 24.89 -1.05
N THR A 135 11.35 24.70 0.01
CA THR A 135 10.85 25.82 0.80
C THR A 135 12.06 26.39 1.51
N THR A 136 12.75 27.31 0.85
CA THR A 136 13.67 28.23 1.49
C THR A 136 12.84 28.97 2.54
N THR A 137 12.95 28.54 3.80
CA THR A 137 12.46 29.30 4.94
C THR A 137 13.28 30.59 5.00
N THR A 138 12.85 31.60 4.25
CA THR A 138 13.30 32.98 4.44
C THR A 138 12.92 33.35 5.87
N THR A 139 13.92 33.32 6.74
CA THR A 139 13.81 33.70 8.14
C THR A 139 13.67 35.22 8.18
N THR A 140 12.46 35.74 8.01
CA THR A 140 12.16 37.14 8.24
C THR A 140 12.13 37.36 9.75
N THR A 141 13.24 37.92 10.26
CA THR A 141 13.36 38.36 11.65
C THR A 141 12.54 39.63 11.82
N THR A 142 11.38 39.53 12.48
CA THR A 142 10.69 40.68 13.08
C THR A 142 10.61 40.45 14.58
N GLN A 143 11.30 41.31 15.32
CA GLN A 143 11.53 41.23 16.75
C GLN A 143 10.44 42.00 17.53
N MET A 144 9.99 41.38 18.64
CA MET A 144 9.26 41.91 19.81
C MET A 144 7.83 42.47 19.60
N ALA A 145 6.84 42.11 20.42
CA ALA A 145 6.86 42.28 21.87
C ALA A 145 6.13 41.19 22.68
N SER A 146 6.64 41.03 23.91
CA SER A 146 6.23 40.16 25.01
C SER A 146 4.74 40.08 25.32
N SER A 147 4.27 38.88 25.62
CA SER A 147 3.61 38.64 26.90
C SER A 147 3.84 37.21 27.38
N THR A 148 4.23 37.12 28.65
CA THR A 148 4.65 35.95 29.41
C THR A 148 3.45 35.07 29.74
N THR A 149 3.50 33.77 29.45
CA THR A 149 2.93 32.75 30.37
C THR A 149 3.67 31.42 30.16
N THR A 150 4.37 31.01 31.22
CA THR A 150 4.98 29.71 31.40
C THR A 150 3.88 28.65 31.55
N THR A 151 3.76 27.74 30.59
CA THR A 151 3.23 26.39 30.84
C THR A 151 4.05 25.41 30.02
N THR A 152 4.91 24.66 30.70
CA THR A 152 5.58 23.46 30.20
C THR A 152 4.55 22.45 29.72
N SER A 153 4.39 22.36 28.40
CA SER A 153 3.69 21.28 27.72
C SER A 153 4.63 20.74 26.65
N THR A 154 5.35 19.67 26.98
CA THR A 154 6.15 18.91 26.04
C THR A 154 5.21 18.24 25.04
N THR A 155 4.81 18.93 23.97
CA THR A 155 4.18 18.30 22.81
C THR A 155 5.27 17.55 22.05
N VAL A 156 5.49 16.30 22.45
CA VAL A 156 6.15 15.31 21.61
C VAL A 156 5.34 15.25 20.33
N ALA A 157 5.89 15.73 19.22
CA ALA A 157 5.26 15.56 17.92
C ALA A 157 5.03 14.06 17.71
N GLN A 158 3.77 13.62 17.61
CA GLN A 158 3.41 12.24 17.35
C GLN A 158 4.03 11.82 16.01
N ARG A 159 4.98 10.89 16.03
CA ARG A 159 5.67 10.39 14.82
C ARG A 159 4.95 9.14 14.34
N CYS A 160 4.69 9.02 13.04
CA CYS A 160 4.23 7.75 12.49
C CYS A 160 5.42 6.77 12.49
N ILE A 161 5.31 5.69 13.26
CA ILE A 161 6.35 4.66 13.42
C ILE A 161 5.77 3.30 13.08
N GLN A 162 6.62 2.32 12.78
CA GLN A 162 6.20 0.94 12.59
C GLN A 162 5.44 0.44 13.82
N ASN A 163 4.29 -0.20 13.59
CA ASN A 163 3.55 -0.86 14.64
C ASN A 163 4.27 -2.16 15.02
N PRO A 164 4.85 -2.28 16.22
CA PRO A 164 5.59 -3.47 16.62
C PRO A 164 4.67 -4.62 17.06
N ASP A 165 3.35 -4.43 17.11
CA ASP A 165 2.41 -5.46 17.51
C ASP A 165 2.22 -6.51 16.41
N CYS A 166 2.91 -7.64 16.55
CA CYS A 166 2.84 -8.76 15.63
C CYS A 166 1.48 -9.46 15.57
N ALA A 167 0.55 -9.18 16.48
CA ALA A 167 -0.81 -9.71 16.41
C ALA A 167 -1.65 -9.00 15.34
N VAL A 168 -1.35 -7.74 15.03
CA VAL A 168 -2.11 -6.91 14.07
C VAL A 168 -1.27 -6.44 12.89
N ASN A 169 0.06 -6.36 13.04
CA ASN A 169 1.02 -6.06 12.00
C ASN A 169 1.87 -7.31 11.66
N PRO A 170 1.56 -8.01 10.56
CA PRO A 170 2.34 -9.18 10.11
C PRO A 170 3.81 -8.87 9.81
N TRP A 171 4.14 -7.60 9.57
CA TRP A 171 5.48 -7.10 9.29
C TRP A 171 6.08 -6.37 10.48
N CYS A 172 5.64 -6.65 11.71
CA CYS A 172 6.14 -6.04 12.95
C CYS A 172 7.67 -6.15 13.12
N ASN A 173 8.31 -7.16 12.52
CA ASN A 173 9.74 -7.44 12.61
C ASN A 173 10.51 -7.11 11.31
N ASP A 174 9.84 -6.50 10.32
CA ASP A 174 10.49 -6.13 9.07
C ASP A 174 11.12 -4.73 9.21
N PRO A 175 12.46 -4.60 9.13
CA PRO A 175 13.13 -3.32 9.34
C PRO A 175 12.81 -2.28 8.25
N SER A 176 12.28 -2.68 7.08
CA SER A 176 11.90 -1.75 6.01
C SER A 176 10.81 -0.77 6.46
N TYR A 177 9.89 -1.21 7.34
CA TYR A 177 8.80 -0.38 7.84
C TYR A 177 9.25 0.68 8.85
N GLN A 178 10.42 0.51 9.48
CA GLN A 178 11.00 1.53 10.39
C GLN A 178 11.32 2.83 9.65
N ALA A 179 11.78 2.72 8.40
CA ALA A 179 12.07 3.86 7.53
C ALA A 179 10.83 4.34 6.76
N TRP A 180 9.92 3.43 6.41
CA TRP A 180 8.72 3.75 5.62
C TRP A 180 7.67 4.53 6.40
N CYS A 181 7.38 4.15 7.65
CA CYS A 181 6.30 4.76 8.45
C CYS A 181 6.47 6.27 8.70
N PRO A 182 7.68 6.79 9.05
CA PRO A 182 7.88 8.22 9.23
C PRO A 182 7.64 9.06 7.96
N LEU A 183 7.77 8.45 6.78
CA LEU A 183 7.55 9.11 5.49
C LEU A 183 6.08 9.13 5.07
N HIS A 184 5.23 8.35 5.73
CA HIS A 184 3.80 8.22 5.43
C HIS A 184 2.99 8.57 6.67
N HIS A 185 2.95 9.85 7.06
CA HIS A 185 2.32 10.29 8.32
C HIS A 185 0.93 10.92 8.16
N SER A 186 0.36 10.97 6.94
CA SER A 186 -0.86 11.72 6.63
C SER A 186 -1.81 10.98 5.67
N PRO A 187 -2.64 10.02 6.15
CA PRO A 187 -2.70 9.51 7.52
C PRO A 187 -1.62 8.45 7.79
N CYS A 188 -1.30 8.18 9.06
CA CYS A 188 -0.41 7.07 9.42
C CYS A 188 -1.03 5.71 9.04
N PRO A 189 -0.43 4.94 8.10
CA PRO A 189 -1.07 3.76 7.53
C PRO A 189 -1.21 2.61 8.52
N ALA A 190 -2.44 2.36 8.98
CA ALA A 190 -2.76 1.17 9.76
C ALA A 190 -2.88 -0.08 8.86
N PRO A 191 -2.58 -1.30 9.34
CA PRO A 191 -2.08 -1.64 10.67
C PRO A 191 -0.54 -1.56 10.78
N TYR A 192 0.16 -1.24 9.69
CA TYR A 192 1.62 -1.32 9.59
C TYR A 192 2.35 -0.25 10.40
N CYS A 193 1.72 0.91 10.55
CA CYS A 193 2.24 2.05 11.27
C CYS A 193 1.23 2.56 12.31
N MET A 194 1.76 3.17 13.37
CA MET A 194 0.98 3.83 14.42
C MET A 194 1.65 5.14 14.83
N TYR A 195 0.90 6.04 15.45
CA TYR A 195 1.47 7.26 16.02
C TYR A 195 2.21 6.94 17.33
N SER A 196 3.45 7.41 17.47
CA SER A 196 4.25 7.25 18.68
C SER A 196 3.60 8.03 19.83
N GLY A 197 2.89 7.32 20.72
CA GLY A 197 2.18 7.90 21.87
C GLY A 197 0.67 7.61 21.94
N GLY A 198 0.18 6.61 21.19
CA GLY A 198 -1.18 6.06 21.31
C GLY A 198 -1.17 4.66 21.90
#